data_AF-A0A2V6HU95-F1
#
_entry.id   AF-A0A2V6HU95-F1
#
_cell.length_a   1.000
_cell.length_b   1.000
_cell.length_c   1.000
_cell.angle_alpha   90.00
_cell.angle_beta   90.00
_cell.angle_gamma   90.00
#
_symmetry.space_group_name_H-M   'P 1'
#
loop_
_entity.id
_entity.type
_entity.pdbx_description
1 polymer ?
#
loop_
_entity_poly.entity_id
_entity_poly.type
_entity_poly.pdbx_seq_one_letter_code
_entity_poly.pdbx_strand_id
1 'polypeptide(L)'
;MPDKSTQDDWTKPAAVAIPKGGFFKDKVEQGRYGHIFPKTPCCYGFSIIAKIKPGTEENFYKYARNIETAVAGTPDVLAVLKLHYLRWNLFEIKGDTY
;
A
#
# COMPACT_ATOMS: atom_id res chain seq x y z
N MET A 1 0.18 -10.55 -31.53
CA MET A 1 -0.79 -9.59 -30.96
C MET A 1 -0.74 -9.80 -29.45
N PRO A 2 -0.19 -8.91 -28.62
CA PRO A 2 -0.36 -9.08 -27.19
C PRO A 2 -1.78 -8.68 -26.81
N ASP A 3 -2.36 -9.56 -26.01
CA ASP A 3 -3.69 -9.59 -25.43
C ASP A 3 -4.02 -8.29 -24.67
N LYS A 4 -5.33 -8.00 -24.52
CA LYS A 4 -5.87 -6.84 -23.80
C LYS A 4 -5.26 -6.79 -22.40
N SER A 5 -4.19 -6.01 -22.26
CA SER A 5 -3.72 -5.56 -20.98
C SER A 5 -4.90 -4.87 -20.30
N THR A 6 -5.37 -5.44 -19.19
CA THR A 6 -6.13 -4.73 -18.17
C THR A 6 -5.26 -3.55 -17.77
N GLN A 7 -5.34 -2.44 -18.51
CA GLN A 7 -4.80 -1.17 -18.10
C GLN A 7 -5.66 -0.78 -16.92
N ASP A 8 -5.23 -1.15 -15.72
CA ASP A 8 -5.66 -0.45 -14.52
C ASP A 8 -5.47 1.03 -14.82
N ASP A 9 -6.60 1.74 -14.89
CA ASP A 9 -6.67 3.13 -15.27
C ASP A 9 -5.93 3.93 -14.19
N TRP A 10 -4.64 4.17 -14.44
CA TRP A 10 -3.71 4.79 -13.50
C TRP A 10 -4.14 6.18 -13.05
N THR A 11 -5.13 6.78 -13.75
CA THR A 11 -5.71 8.07 -13.40
C THR A 11 -6.73 8.00 -12.28
N LYS A 12 -7.24 6.80 -11.94
CA LYS A 12 -8.23 6.62 -10.87
C LYS A 12 -7.53 6.45 -9.53
N PRO A 13 -7.80 7.33 -8.53
CA PRO A 13 -7.28 7.16 -7.18
C PRO A 13 -7.71 5.81 -6.61
N ALA A 14 -6.75 5.05 -6.10
CA ALA A 14 -6.98 3.77 -5.44
C ALA A 14 -6.04 3.64 -4.24
N ALA A 15 -6.54 3.02 -3.19
CA ALA A 15 -5.76 2.66 -2.01
C ALA A 15 -5.96 1.18 -1.72
N VAL A 16 -4.90 0.53 -1.26
CA VAL A 16 -4.90 -0.90 -0.95
C VAL A 16 -4.23 -1.11 0.39
N ALA A 17 -4.96 -1.68 1.34
CA ALA A 17 -4.42 -2.01 2.65
C ALA A 17 -3.81 -3.41 2.63
N ILE A 18 -2.48 -3.47 2.74
CA ILE A 18 -1.73 -4.73 2.79
C ILE A 18 -2.01 -5.43 4.13
N PRO A 19 -2.39 -6.72 4.13
CA PRO A 19 -2.66 -7.46 5.35
C PRO A 19 -1.37 -7.72 6.15
N LYS A 20 -1.54 -8.06 7.43
CA LYS A 20 -0.43 -8.45 8.31
C LYS A 20 0.37 -9.61 7.71
N GLY A 21 1.69 -9.49 7.72
CA GLY A 21 2.61 -10.41 7.06
C GLY A 21 3.04 -9.97 5.65
N GLY A 22 2.48 -8.87 5.12
CA GLY A 22 2.99 -8.22 3.90
C GLY A 22 2.54 -8.86 2.58
N PHE A 23 1.81 -9.98 2.62
CA PHE A 23 1.39 -10.70 1.43
C PHE A 23 -0.11 -10.98 1.44
N PHE A 24 -0.75 -10.81 0.28
CA PHE A 24 -2.09 -11.36 0.05
C PHE A 24 -1.95 -12.87 -0.14
N LYS A 25 -2.47 -13.66 0.81
CA LYS A 25 -2.34 -15.13 0.81
C LYS A 25 -2.77 -15.77 -0.53
N ASP A 26 -3.73 -15.15 -1.21
CA ASP A 26 -4.29 -15.65 -2.48
C ASP A 26 -3.56 -15.14 -3.73
N LYS A 27 -2.59 -14.22 -3.59
CA LYS A 27 -1.81 -13.61 -4.68
C LYS A 27 -0.31 -13.60 -4.40
N VAL A 28 0.20 -14.62 -3.72
CA VAL A 28 1.64 -14.77 -3.49
C VAL A 28 2.30 -15.24 -4.79
N GLU A 29 2.68 -14.30 -5.65
CA GLU A 29 3.47 -14.60 -6.83
C GLU A 29 4.95 -14.72 -6.44
N GLN A 30 5.57 -15.86 -6.75
CA GLN A 30 6.99 -16.08 -6.49
C GLN A 30 7.82 -15.71 -7.72
N GLY A 31 8.62 -14.66 -7.60
CA GLY A 31 9.63 -14.29 -8.58
C GLY A 31 10.92 -15.11 -8.41
N ARG A 32 11.91 -14.85 -9.27
CA ARG A 32 13.20 -15.57 -9.27
C ARG A 32 13.94 -15.57 -7.93
N TYR A 33 13.77 -14.52 -7.13
CA TYR A 33 14.53 -14.32 -5.89
C TYR A 33 13.65 -14.05 -4.65
N GLY A 34 12.33 -14.20 -4.77
CA GLY A 34 11.40 -13.93 -3.67
C GLY A 34 10.01 -13.53 -4.15
N HIS A 35 9.14 -13.23 -3.20
CA HIS A 35 7.75 -12.84 -3.48
C HIS A 35 7.69 -11.49 -4.24
N ILE A 36 6.79 -11.43 -5.22
CA ILE A 36 6.52 -10.23 -6.01
C ILE A 36 5.46 -9.43 -5.27
N PHE A 37 5.82 -8.21 -4.90
CA PHE A 37 4.88 -7.23 -4.34
C PHE A 37 4.13 -6.49 -5.47
N PRO A 38 2.94 -5.92 -5.20
CA PRO A 38 2.19 -5.15 -6.18
C PRO A 38 3.07 -4.07 -6.84
N LYS A 39 3.15 -4.10 -8.17
CA LYS A 39 3.91 -3.12 -8.95
C LYS A 39 3.16 -1.79 -8.92
N THR A 40 3.79 -0.76 -8.38
CA THR A 40 3.25 0.61 -8.38
C THR A 40 4.11 1.49 -9.29
N PRO A 41 3.54 2.53 -9.92
CA PRO A 41 4.28 3.48 -10.76
C PRO A 41 5.21 4.33 -9.87
N CYS A 42 6.34 3.74 -9.49
CA CYS A 42 7.24 4.16 -8.40
C CYS A 42 8.09 5.43 -8.67
N CYS A 43 7.74 6.28 -9.63
CA CYS A 43 8.64 7.38 -10.01
C CYS A 43 8.37 8.71 -9.26
N TYR A 44 7.19 8.91 -8.65
CA TYR A 44 6.79 10.20 -8.02
C TYR A 44 5.96 10.03 -6.73
N GLY A 45 6.43 9.22 -5.78
CA GLY A 45 5.68 8.88 -4.58
C GLY A 45 6.26 9.40 -3.26
N PHE A 46 5.41 9.48 -2.24
CA PHE A 46 5.78 9.74 -0.86
C PHE A 46 5.73 8.45 -0.03
N SER A 47 6.73 8.21 0.81
CA SER A 47 6.74 7.08 1.75
C SER A 47 6.77 7.59 3.19
N ILE A 48 5.80 7.17 3.99
CA ILE A 48 5.76 7.38 5.44
C ILE A 48 6.39 6.16 6.11
N ILE A 49 7.39 6.43 6.95
CA ILE A 49 8.06 5.47 7.83
C ILE A 49 8.15 6.17 9.18
N ALA A 50 7.56 5.59 10.23
CA ALA A 50 7.46 6.28 11.51
C ALA A 50 7.40 5.27 12.65
N LYS A 51 8.26 5.45 13.66
CA LYS A 51 8.28 4.59 14.85
C LYS A 51 6.88 4.51 15.45
N ILE A 52 6.32 3.31 15.52
CA ILE A 52 5.03 3.09 16.16
C ILE A 52 5.24 2.72 17.63
N LYS A 53 4.24 3.04 18.46
CA LYS A 53 4.25 2.63 19.87
C LYS A 53 4.13 1.09 19.95
N PRO A 54 4.89 0.42 20.83
CA PRO A 54 4.71 -1.02 21.04
C PRO A 54 3.25 -1.36 21.39
N GLY A 55 2.73 -2.41 20.76
CA GLY A 55 1.35 -2.87 20.96
C GLY A 55 0.27 -2.10 20.18
N THR A 56 0.62 -1.07 19.41
CA THR A 56 -0.37 -0.32 18.58
C THR A 56 -0.36 -0.71 17.11
N GLU A 57 0.26 -1.84 16.76
CA GLU A 57 0.34 -2.36 15.39
C GLU A 57 -1.06 -2.56 14.77
N GLU A 58 -2.03 -3.00 15.57
CA GLU A 58 -3.40 -3.17 15.10
C GLU A 58 -4.06 -1.84 14.67
N ASN A 59 -3.70 -0.73 15.33
CA ASN A 59 -4.20 0.59 14.96
C ASN A 59 -3.67 1.01 13.59
N PHE A 60 -2.40 0.71 13.27
CA PHE A 60 -1.83 0.94 11.94
C PHE A 60 -2.68 0.26 10.86
N TYR A 61 -2.99 -1.03 11.02
CA TYR A 61 -3.80 -1.76 10.04
C TYR A 61 -5.24 -1.25 9.96
N LYS A 62 -5.83 -0.85 11.09
CA LYS A 62 -7.15 -0.21 11.12
C LYS A 62 -7.15 1.10 10.32
N TYR A 63 -6.15 1.95 10.50
CA TYR A 63 -6.02 3.18 9.73
C TYR A 63 -5.82 2.91 8.23
N ALA A 64 -5.00 1.91 7.87
CA ALA A 64 -4.83 1.52 6.48
C ALA A 64 -6.16 1.08 5.83
N ARG A 65 -6.98 0.30 6.54
CA ARG A 65 -8.33 -0.12 6.08
C ARG A 65 -9.30 1.04 5.98
N ASN A 66 -9.22 2.00 6.90
CA ASN A 66 -10.03 3.22 6.83
C ASN A 66 -9.70 4.04 5.59
N ILE A 67 -8.41 4.17 5.25
CA ILE A 67 -7.96 4.88 4.04
C ILE A 67 -8.45 4.15 2.78
N GLU A 68 -8.32 2.83 2.72
CA GLU A 68 -8.84 2.00 1.62
C GLU A 68 -10.35 2.22 1.41
N THR A 69 -11.12 2.17 2.50
CA THR A 69 -12.58 2.39 2.47
C THR A 69 -12.93 3.83 2.07
N ALA A 70 -12.19 4.81 2.60
CA ALA A 70 -12.42 6.22 2.32
C ALA A 70 -12.14 6.57 0.85
N VAL A 71 -11.05 6.06 0.27
CA VAL A 71 -10.74 6.28 -1.15
C VAL A 71 -11.74 5.56 -2.05
N ALA A 72 -12.21 4.36 -1.67
CA ALA A 72 -13.25 3.66 -2.41
C ALA A 72 -14.60 4.41 -2.41
N GLY A 73 -14.97 5.05 -1.30
CA GLY A 73 -16.20 5.85 -1.19
C GLY A 73 -16.07 7.28 -1.74
N THR A 74 -14.88 7.87 -1.68
CA THR A 74 -14.59 9.24 -2.13
C THR A 74 -13.16 9.29 -2.69
N PRO A 75 -12.98 9.09 -4.00
CA PRO A 75 -11.66 9.00 -4.63
C PRO A 75 -10.76 10.21 -4.36
N ASP A 76 -11.36 11.40 -4.22
CA ASP A 76 -10.64 12.66 -4.03
C ASP A 76 -10.33 12.99 -2.56
N VAL A 77 -10.62 12.11 -1.60
CA VAL A 77 -10.47 12.37 -0.16
C VAL A 77 -9.03 12.73 0.25
N LEU A 78 -8.03 12.29 -0.52
CA LEU A 78 -6.62 12.60 -0.31
C LEU A 78 -6.07 13.67 -1.26
N ALA A 79 -6.90 14.29 -2.12
CA ALA A 79 -6.45 15.26 -3.13
C ALA A 79 -5.75 16.47 -2.51
N VAL A 80 -6.12 16.85 -1.28
CA VAL A 80 -5.48 17.95 -0.52
C VAL A 80 -3.98 17.76 -0.33
N LEU A 81 -3.52 16.50 -0.26
CA LEU A 81 -2.10 16.19 -0.07
C LEU A 81 -1.27 16.43 -1.34
N LYS A 82 -1.92 16.54 -2.52
CA LYS A 82 -1.28 16.72 -3.83
C LYS A 82 -0.17 15.70 -4.10
N LEU A 83 -0.41 14.45 -3.67
CA LEU A 83 0.52 13.32 -3.86
C LEU A 83 0.08 12.50 -5.06
N HIS A 84 1.02 12.12 -5.92
CA HIS A 84 0.75 11.16 -6.99
C HIS A 84 0.66 9.73 -6.44
N TYR A 85 1.39 9.44 -5.36
CA TYR A 85 1.40 8.12 -4.72
C TYR A 85 1.79 8.24 -3.24
N LEU A 86 1.12 7.49 -2.36
CA LEU A 86 1.40 7.42 -0.93
C LEU A 86 1.63 5.97 -0.52
N ARG A 87 2.74 5.70 0.17
CA ARG A 87 3.05 4.42 0.80
C ARG A 87 3.25 4.62 2.30
N TRP A 88 2.55 3.83 3.10
CA TRP A 88 2.81 3.76 4.54
C TRP A 88 3.40 2.40 4.84
N ASN A 89 4.70 2.36 5.13
CA ASN A 89 5.42 1.12 5.35
C ASN A 89 5.45 0.79 6.84
N LEU A 90 5.37 -0.49 7.14
CA LEU A 90 5.62 -1.02 8.47
C LEU A 90 6.74 -2.07 8.39
N PHE A 91 7.83 -1.89 9.13
CA PHE A 91 8.92 -2.85 9.20
C PHE A 91 9.72 -2.75 10.50
N GLU A 92 10.36 -3.84 10.87
CA GLU A 92 11.14 -3.92 12.11
C GLU A 92 12.59 -3.49 11.87
N ILE A 93 13.11 -2.63 12.75
CA ILE A 93 14.50 -2.21 12.78
C ILE A 93 15.03 -2.41 14.20
N LYS A 94 15.97 -3.35 14.38
CA LYS A 94 16.65 -3.61 15.67
C LYS A 94 15.68 -3.83 16.85
N GLY A 95 14.56 -4.53 16.63
CA GLY A 95 13.54 -4.81 17.67
C GLY A 95 12.50 -3.71 17.88
N ASP A 96 12.63 -2.57 17.19
CA ASP A 96 11.61 -1.52 17.16
C ASP A 96 10.78 -1.61 15.87
N THR A 97 9.48 -1.36 15.95
CA THR A 97 8.59 -1.30 14.78
C THR A 97 8.45 0.14 14.28
N TYR A 98 8.71 0.34 12.98
CA TYR A 98 8.58 1.60 12.23
C TYR A 98 7.57 1.48 11.11
#